data_AF-A0AAU7EKT9-F1
#
_entry.id   AF-A0AAU7EKT9-F1
#
_cell.length_a   1.000
_cell.length_b   1.000
_cell.length_c   1.000
_cell.angle_alpha   90.00
_cell.angle_beta   90.00
_cell.angle_gamma   90.00
#
_symmetry.space_group_name_H-M   'P 1'
#
loop_
_entity.id
_entity.type
_entity.pdbx_description
1 polymer ?
#
loop_
_entity_poly.entity_id
_entity_poly.type
_entity_poly.pdbx_seq_one_letter_code
_entity_poly.pdbx_strand_id
1 'polypeptide(L)'
;MITNSENTNHLTTSEYRKTYFETNKTLIFPYACMELMNEYFEIKRDRFLKDAKEQLQPNYNQKNEIKIFIKKEIKEFKEYRNQKKEVIQNSILEKTREKISLKQKRYINFLKEQLIKLEQLNDSNSELAKEQLFEEQNKLIPKVAIKDVYNHFETLIKTTNKNNEFYLTNKQLLIFIKTTFIDLEPQIQDFNCKGFIKKNIRKVFFDFYFNSKNKESNQTSLKRKYFNIMNDAFNGFNENDYTDFAK
;
A
#
# COMPACT_ATOMS: atom_id res chain seq x y z
N MET A 1 -58.13 -14.19 -21.35
CA MET A 1 -56.79 -14.47 -21.93
C MET A 1 -55.85 -13.41 -21.41
N ILE A 2 -54.84 -13.82 -20.65
CA ILE A 2 -53.74 -12.96 -20.21
C ILE A 2 -52.78 -12.86 -21.40
N THR A 3 -52.68 -11.69 -22.01
CA THR A 3 -51.58 -11.39 -22.93
C THR A 3 -50.57 -10.56 -22.17
N ASN A 4 -49.49 -11.23 -21.76
CA ASN A 4 -48.24 -10.61 -21.37
C ASN A 4 -47.77 -9.70 -22.51
N SER A 5 -47.71 -8.39 -22.29
CA SER A 5 -46.85 -7.51 -23.09
C SER A 5 -45.70 -7.05 -22.21
N GLU A 6 -44.55 -7.62 -22.55
CA GLU A 6 -43.24 -7.49 -21.98
C GLU A 6 -42.90 -6.07 -21.52
N ASN A 7 -42.43 -5.95 -20.27
CA ASN A 7 -41.62 -4.83 -19.81
C ASN A 7 -40.35 -4.78 -20.67
N THR A 8 -40.36 -4.02 -21.75
CA THR A 8 -39.14 -3.58 -22.41
C THR A 8 -38.45 -2.59 -21.46
N ASN A 9 -37.63 -3.13 -20.56
CA ASN A 9 -36.66 -2.37 -19.79
C ASN A 9 -35.73 -1.69 -20.80
N HIS A 10 -36.07 -0.46 -21.20
CA HIS A 10 -35.18 0.41 -21.94
C HIS A 10 -34.00 0.72 -21.03
N LEU A 11 -32.93 -0.07 -21.17
CA LEU A 11 -31.63 0.24 -20.60
C LEU A 11 -31.30 1.67 -20.98
N THR A 12 -30.98 2.49 -19.98
CA THR A 12 -30.44 3.83 -20.23
C THR A 12 -29.20 3.71 -21.11
N THR A 13 -28.84 4.78 -21.83
CA THR A 13 -27.65 4.78 -22.69
C THR A 13 -26.38 4.37 -21.92
N SER A 14 -26.32 4.66 -20.62
CA SER A 14 -25.23 4.23 -19.72
C SER A 14 -25.25 2.71 -19.47
N GLU A 15 -26.42 2.16 -19.14
CA GLU A 15 -26.57 0.72 -18.87
C GLU A 15 -26.35 -0.13 -20.13
N TYR A 16 -26.86 0.30 -21.28
CA TYR A 16 -26.60 -0.36 -22.56
C TYR A 16 -25.10 -0.40 -22.88
N ARG A 17 -24.39 0.72 -22.67
CA ARG A 17 -22.93 0.80 -22.85
C ARG A 17 -22.22 -0.18 -21.91
N LYS A 18 -22.62 -0.26 -20.64
CA LYS A 18 -22.07 -1.18 -19.64
C LYS A 18 -22.25 -2.66 -20.02
N THR A 19 -23.47 -3.06 -20.37
CA THR A 19 -23.77 -4.44 -20.78
C THR A 19 -23.00 -4.83 -22.05
N TYR A 20 -22.88 -3.93 -23.02
CA TYR A 20 -22.11 -4.17 -24.25
C TYR A 20 -20.60 -4.39 -23.99
N PHE A 21 -20.04 -3.73 -22.97
CA PHE A 21 -18.65 -3.92 -22.55
C PHE A 21 -18.39 -5.27 -21.88
N GLU A 22 -19.34 -5.73 -21.07
CA GLU A 22 -19.21 -6.98 -20.35
C GLU A 22 -19.20 -8.17 -21.32
N THR A 23 -19.94 -8.11 -22.43
CA THR A 23 -20.13 -9.22 -23.37
C THR A 23 -19.08 -9.31 -24.49
N ASN A 24 -18.44 -8.22 -24.91
CA ASN A 24 -17.48 -8.23 -26.02
C ASN A 24 -16.01 -8.40 -25.56
N LYS A 25 -15.38 -9.52 -25.92
CA LYS A 25 -14.01 -9.90 -25.51
C LYS A 25 -12.89 -9.12 -26.24
N THR A 26 -13.16 -8.58 -27.41
CA THR A 26 -12.19 -7.88 -28.28
C THR A 26 -12.47 -6.38 -28.34
N LEU A 27 -12.26 -5.69 -27.23
CA LEU A 27 -12.50 -4.25 -27.17
C LEU A 27 -11.31 -3.46 -27.73
N ILE A 28 -11.39 -3.11 -29.02
CA ILE A 28 -10.83 -1.85 -29.52
C ILE A 28 -11.59 -0.74 -28.78
N PHE A 29 -10.89 0.16 -28.08
CA PHE A 29 -11.48 1.27 -27.31
C PHE A 29 -12.67 1.88 -28.06
N PRO A 30 -13.92 1.64 -27.62
CA PRO A 30 -15.06 2.09 -28.39
C PRO A 30 -15.21 3.58 -28.16
N TYR A 31 -15.10 4.34 -29.25
CA TYR A 31 -15.36 5.77 -29.31
C TYR A 31 -16.62 6.23 -28.57
N ALA A 32 -17.63 5.36 -28.45
CA ALA A 32 -18.87 5.66 -27.76
C ALA A 32 -18.72 5.89 -26.24
N CYS A 33 -17.57 5.58 -25.64
CA CYS A 33 -17.45 5.46 -24.17
C CYS A 33 -16.47 6.47 -23.57
N MET A 34 -16.20 7.55 -24.31
CA MET A 34 -15.33 8.66 -23.91
C MET A 34 -15.84 9.45 -22.69
N GLU A 35 -17.10 9.26 -22.29
CA GLU A 35 -17.73 9.89 -21.11
C GLU A 35 -17.72 8.97 -19.88
N LEU A 36 -17.39 7.68 -20.05
CA LEU A 36 -17.44 6.64 -19.01
C LEU A 36 -16.04 6.10 -18.70
N MET A 37 -15.04 7.01 -18.66
CA MET A 37 -13.63 6.64 -18.52
C MET A 37 -13.35 5.89 -17.21
N ASN A 38 -14.05 6.23 -16.13
CA ASN A 38 -13.92 5.57 -14.83
C ASN A 38 -14.51 4.16 -14.90
N GLU A 39 -15.73 4.02 -15.41
CA GLU A 39 -16.47 2.76 -15.48
C GLU A 39 -15.76 1.76 -16.41
N TYR A 40 -15.23 2.23 -17.54
CA TYR A 40 -14.45 1.40 -18.46
C TYR A 40 -13.16 0.89 -17.81
N PHE A 41 -12.44 1.77 -17.10
CA PHE A 41 -11.23 1.40 -16.36
C PHE A 41 -11.54 0.36 -15.27
N GLU A 42 -12.61 0.57 -14.49
CA GLU A 42 -13.04 -0.35 -13.43
C GLU A 42 -13.40 -1.74 -13.98
N ILE A 43 -14.21 -1.81 -15.04
CA ILE A 43 -14.62 -3.09 -15.64
C ILE A 43 -13.41 -3.87 -16.16
N LYS A 44 -12.48 -3.23 -16.86
CA LYS A 44 -11.28 -3.90 -17.38
C LYS A 44 -10.33 -4.31 -16.26
N ARG A 45 -10.13 -3.45 -15.26
CA ARG A 45 -9.30 -3.73 -14.08
C ARG A 45 -9.84 -4.95 -13.35
N ASP A 46 -11.14 -4.97 -13.05
CA ASP A 46 -11.74 -6.02 -12.23
C ASP A 46 -11.67 -7.38 -12.92
N ARG A 47 -11.85 -7.41 -14.25
CA ARG A 47 -11.63 -8.61 -15.06
C ARG A 47 -10.17 -9.09 -14.99
N PHE A 48 -9.22 -8.19 -15.21
CA PHE A 48 -7.79 -8.51 -15.12
C PHE A 48 -7.40 -9.05 -13.75
N LEU A 49 -7.91 -8.43 -12.67
CA LEU A 49 -7.62 -8.84 -11.31
C LEU A 49 -8.23 -10.20 -10.95
N LYS A 50 -9.41 -10.52 -11.49
CA LYS A 50 -10.01 -11.85 -11.33
C LYS A 50 -9.13 -12.93 -11.95
N ASP A 51 -8.72 -12.73 -13.20
CA ASP A 51 -7.87 -13.68 -13.93
C ASP A 51 -6.50 -13.87 -13.23
N ALA A 52 -5.88 -12.75 -12.77
CA ALA A 52 -4.61 -12.79 -12.04
C ALA A 52 -4.74 -13.50 -10.68
N LYS A 53 -5.87 -13.32 -9.98
CA LYS A 53 -6.12 -13.97 -8.68
C LYS A 53 -6.26 -15.48 -8.82
N GLU A 54 -6.84 -15.96 -9.92
CA GLU A 54 -6.99 -17.40 -10.19
C GLU A 54 -5.64 -18.05 -10.55
N GLN A 55 -4.74 -17.31 -11.21
CA GLN A 55 -3.46 -17.84 -11.70
C GLN A 55 -2.29 -17.76 -10.70
N LEU A 56 -2.30 -16.76 -9.80
CA LEU A 56 -1.13 -16.42 -8.98
C LEU A 56 -1.23 -16.85 -7.52
N GLN A 57 -2.23 -17.65 -7.11
CA GLN A 57 -2.28 -18.12 -5.72
C GLN A 57 -1.09 -19.03 -5.38
N PRO A 58 -0.46 -18.87 -4.19
CA PRO A 58 -0.83 -17.96 -3.09
C PRO A 58 -0.17 -16.56 -3.12
N ASN A 59 0.66 -16.27 -4.13
CA ASN A 59 1.47 -15.06 -4.25
C ASN A 59 0.72 -13.82 -4.79
N TYR A 60 -0.61 -13.87 -4.83
CA TYR A 60 -1.43 -12.80 -5.40
C TYR A 60 -1.32 -11.51 -4.57
N ASN A 61 -0.87 -10.43 -5.22
CA ASN A 61 -0.84 -9.09 -4.65
C ASN A 61 -1.67 -8.14 -5.52
N GLN A 62 -2.91 -7.87 -5.09
CA GLN A 62 -3.85 -7.03 -5.82
C GLN A 62 -3.27 -5.67 -6.23
N LYS A 63 -2.46 -5.01 -5.39
CA LYS A 63 -1.88 -3.69 -5.68
C LYS A 63 -0.82 -3.77 -6.79
N ASN A 64 0.02 -4.80 -6.77
CA ASN A 64 1.01 -5.03 -7.84
C ASN A 64 0.32 -5.36 -9.16
N GLU A 65 -0.73 -6.17 -9.12
CA GLU A 65 -1.50 -6.52 -10.32
C GLU A 65 -2.21 -5.31 -10.93
N ILE A 66 -2.75 -4.39 -10.12
CA ILE A 66 -3.29 -3.12 -10.60
C ILE A 66 -2.20 -2.29 -11.31
N LYS A 67 -0.97 -2.24 -10.77
CA LYS A 67 0.14 -1.52 -11.43
C LYS A 67 0.54 -2.16 -12.76
N ILE A 68 0.58 -3.49 -12.82
CA ILE A 68 0.87 -4.24 -14.05
C ILE A 68 -0.21 -3.96 -15.09
N PHE A 69 -1.48 -4.00 -14.69
CA PHE A 69 -2.63 -3.67 -15.54
C PHE A 69 -2.50 -2.27 -16.15
N ILE A 70 -2.31 -1.24 -15.32
CA ILE A 70 -2.20 0.15 -15.79
C ILE A 70 -1.02 0.32 -16.77
N LYS A 71 0.14 -0.28 -16.48
CA LYS A 71 1.31 -0.23 -17.38
C LYS A 71 1.03 -0.91 -18.72
N LYS A 72 0.36 -2.06 -18.70
CA LYS A 72 -0.03 -2.80 -19.90
C LYS A 72 -1.01 -2.00 -20.74
N GLU A 73 -2.02 -1.41 -20.11
CA GLU A 73 -3.02 -0.59 -20.80
C GLU A 73 -2.37 0.66 -21.43
N ILE A 74 -1.50 1.37 -20.70
CA ILE A 74 -0.75 2.51 -21.25
C ILE A 74 0.07 2.09 -22.48
N LYS A 75 0.71 0.92 -22.44
CA LYS A 75 1.52 0.39 -23.55
C LYS A 75 0.65 0.10 -24.77
N GLU A 76 -0.45 -0.64 -24.60
CA GLU A 76 -1.40 -0.98 -25.67
C GLU A 76 -1.98 0.28 -26.35
N PHE A 77 -2.33 1.31 -25.56
CA PHE A 77 -2.84 2.57 -26.11
C PHE A 77 -1.77 3.37 -26.87
N LYS A 78 -0.51 3.34 -26.43
CA LYS A 78 0.60 3.97 -27.17
C LYS A 78 0.85 3.25 -28.50
N GLU A 79 0.81 1.92 -28.52
CA GLU A 79 0.97 1.11 -29.72
C GLU A 79 -0.17 1.36 -30.73
N TYR A 80 -1.42 1.39 -30.26
CA TYR A 80 -2.57 1.73 -31.10
C TYR A 80 -2.46 3.13 -31.73
N ARG A 81 -1.93 4.11 -30.97
CA ARG A 81 -1.67 5.46 -31.46
C ARG A 81 -0.59 5.49 -32.55
N ASN A 82 0.43 4.65 -32.45
CA ASN A 82 1.51 4.57 -33.43
C ASN A 82 1.05 3.88 -34.72
N GLN A 83 0.32 2.76 -34.62
CA GLN A 83 -0.23 2.05 -35.79
C GLN A 83 -1.24 2.91 -36.57
N LYS A 84 -2.03 3.76 -35.90
CA LYS A 84 -2.96 4.67 -36.60
C LYS A 84 -2.30 5.85 -37.32
N LYS A 85 -1.04 6.19 -37.00
CA LYS A 85 -0.31 7.21 -37.76
C LYS A 85 0.05 6.73 -39.18
N GLU A 86 0.22 5.42 -39.37
CA GLU A 86 0.56 4.85 -40.69
C GLU A 86 -0.65 4.69 -41.61
N VAL A 87 -1.86 4.47 -41.07
CA VAL A 87 -3.02 4.02 -41.87
C VAL A 87 -3.89 5.16 -42.44
N ILE A 88 -3.74 6.41 -41.99
CA ILE A 88 -4.74 7.45 -42.33
C ILE A 88 -4.08 8.67 -43.00
N GLN A 89 -4.20 8.74 -44.32
CA GLN A 89 -3.60 9.79 -45.17
C GLN A 89 -4.62 10.75 -45.83
N ASN A 90 -5.90 10.77 -45.42
CA ASN A 90 -6.94 11.64 -46.02
C ASN A 90 -7.44 12.77 -45.10
N SER A 91 -7.52 13.98 -45.65
CA SER A 91 -7.68 15.30 -44.97
C SER A 91 -9.03 15.53 -44.26
N ILE A 92 -10.11 14.86 -44.68
CA ILE A 92 -11.43 14.95 -44.01
C ILE A 92 -11.41 14.32 -42.60
N LEU A 93 -10.44 13.43 -42.33
CA LEU A 93 -10.23 12.85 -41.02
C LEU A 93 -9.49 13.79 -40.05
N GLU A 94 -8.89 14.92 -40.45
CA GLU A 94 -8.00 15.68 -39.57
C GLU A 94 -8.68 16.33 -38.36
N LYS A 95 -9.83 16.99 -38.53
CA LYS A 95 -10.59 17.54 -37.38
C LYS A 95 -11.06 16.43 -36.44
N THR A 96 -11.43 15.28 -36.99
CA THR A 96 -11.79 14.09 -36.21
C THR A 96 -10.53 13.53 -35.53
N ARG A 97 -9.37 13.47 -36.20
CA ARG A 97 -8.07 13.02 -35.67
C ARG A 97 -7.59 13.89 -34.53
N GLU A 98 -7.73 15.21 -34.62
CA GLU A 98 -7.35 16.11 -33.52
C GLU A 98 -8.21 15.86 -32.28
N LYS A 99 -9.53 15.75 -32.46
CA LYS A 99 -10.45 15.40 -31.36
C LYS A 99 -10.14 14.02 -30.77
N ILE A 100 -9.80 13.04 -31.60
CA ILE A 100 -9.38 11.69 -31.19
C ILE A 100 -8.07 11.74 -30.38
N SER A 101 -7.05 12.39 -30.94
CA SER A 101 -5.70 12.51 -30.38
C SER A 101 -5.73 13.24 -29.04
N LEU A 102 -6.51 14.30 -28.94
CA LEU A 102 -6.71 15.03 -27.69
C LEU A 102 -7.36 14.14 -26.62
N LYS A 103 -8.34 13.32 -27.00
CA LYS A 103 -9.05 12.44 -26.06
C LYS A 103 -8.21 11.24 -25.62
N GLN A 104 -7.42 10.65 -26.51
CA GLN A 104 -6.42 9.64 -26.15
C GLN A 104 -5.38 10.20 -25.18
N LYS A 105 -4.91 11.44 -25.41
CA LYS A 105 -4.03 12.14 -24.47
C LYS A 105 -4.69 12.33 -23.11
N ARG A 106 -5.98 12.70 -23.06
CA ARG A 106 -6.74 12.82 -21.81
C ARG A 106 -6.84 11.48 -21.05
N TYR A 107 -7.14 10.38 -21.74
CA TYR A 107 -7.20 9.06 -21.07
C TYR A 107 -5.83 8.60 -20.58
N ILE A 108 -4.75 8.81 -21.36
CA ILE A 108 -3.39 8.54 -20.90
C ILE A 108 -3.03 9.39 -19.68
N ASN A 109 -3.43 10.66 -19.67
CA ASN A 109 -3.22 11.54 -18.51
C ASN A 109 -4.02 11.06 -17.30
N PHE A 110 -5.28 10.65 -17.48
CA PHE A 110 -6.08 10.02 -16.44
C PHE A 110 -5.40 8.75 -15.89
N LEU A 111 -4.93 7.83 -16.75
CA LEU A 111 -4.22 6.63 -16.31
C LEU A 111 -2.92 6.96 -15.57
N LYS A 112 -2.20 8.00 -16.01
CA LYS A 112 -1.03 8.52 -15.29
C LYS A 112 -1.42 9.12 -13.95
N GLU A 113 -2.53 9.84 -13.85
CA GLU A 113 -3.04 10.36 -12.58
C GLU A 113 -3.47 9.22 -11.65
N GLN A 114 -4.06 8.13 -12.16
CA GLN A 114 -4.37 6.95 -11.36
C GLN A 114 -3.09 6.23 -10.91
N LEU A 115 -2.08 6.13 -11.78
CA LEU A 115 -0.77 5.61 -11.42
C LEU A 115 -0.10 6.47 -10.34
N ILE A 116 -0.14 7.80 -10.51
CA ILE A 116 0.36 8.77 -9.54
C ILE A 116 -0.45 8.67 -8.25
N LYS A 117 -1.78 8.49 -8.26
CA LYS A 117 -2.58 8.27 -7.05
C LYS A 117 -2.25 6.95 -6.36
N LEU A 118 -1.93 5.90 -7.11
CA LEU A 118 -1.45 4.61 -6.57
C LEU A 118 -0.01 4.69 -6.03
N GLU A 119 0.80 5.55 -6.64
CA GLU A 119 2.15 5.93 -6.21
C GLU A 119 2.10 6.94 -5.05
N GLN A 120 1.06 7.75 -4.93
CA GLN A 120 0.78 8.66 -3.82
C GLN A 120 0.05 7.94 -2.68
N LEU A 121 -0.61 6.81 -2.93
CA LEU A 121 -0.90 5.78 -1.93
C LEU A 121 0.35 4.97 -1.56
N ASN A 122 1.47 5.20 -2.26
CA ASN A 122 2.80 4.86 -1.78
C ASN A 122 3.50 6.07 -1.13
N ASP A 123 3.17 7.33 -1.48
CA ASP A 123 3.66 8.57 -0.80
C ASP A 123 2.77 9.03 0.37
N SER A 124 1.67 8.32 0.63
CA SER A 124 1.03 8.19 1.93
C SER A 124 1.66 7.05 2.74
N ASN A 125 2.69 6.37 2.22
CA ASN A 125 3.91 6.37 3.02
C ASN A 125 4.50 7.75 2.77
N SER A 126 4.18 8.69 3.66
CA SER A 126 5.27 9.55 4.04
C SER A 126 6.44 8.58 4.26
N GLU A 127 7.58 8.84 3.63
CA GLU A 127 8.78 8.73 4.44
C GLU A 127 8.35 9.34 5.76
N LEU A 128 8.13 8.48 6.76
CA LEU A 128 7.76 8.89 8.08
C LEU A 128 9.00 9.64 8.51
N ALA A 129 9.07 10.91 8.10
CA ALA A 129 10.35 11.53 7.85
C ALA A 129 10.96 11.54 9.23
N LYS A 130 12.11 10.91 9.36
CA LYS A 130 12.72 10.64 10.65
C LYS A 130 12.76 11.94 11.48
N GLU A 131 12.94 13.04 10.78
CA GLU A 131 12.87 14.43 11.21
C GLU A 131 11.47 14.82 11.74
N GLN A 132 10.40 14.57 11.00
CA GLN A 132 9.01 14.81 11.47
C GLN A 132 8.69 14.00 12.73
N LEU A 133 9.15 12.75 12.79
CA LEU A 133 9.00 11.89 13.97
C LEU A 133 9.66 12.48 15.22
N PHE A 134 10.78 13.20 15.05
CA PHE A 134 11.55 13.76 16.16
C PHE A 134 10.93 15.01 16.77
N GLU A 135 10.06 15.69 16.02
CA GLU A 135 9.30 16.85 16.47
C GLU A 135 8.06 16.46 17.30
N GLU A 136 7.62 15.20 17.17
CA GLU A 136 6.44 14.68 17.88
C GLU A 136 6.71 14.41 19.37
N GLN A 137 5.65 14.54 20.17
CA GLN A 137 5.72 14.26 21.60
C GLN A 137 5.63 12.76 21.88
N ASN A 138 6.56 12.24 22.69
CA ASN A 138 6.47 10.91 23.25
C ASN A 138 5.34 10.84 24.28
N LYS A 139 4.20 10.27 23.91
CA LYS A 139 3.05 10.12 24.81
C LYS A 139 3.24 8.96 25.79
N LEU A 140 4.04 7.96 25.44
CA LEU A 140 4.27 6.79 26.28
C LEU A 140 5.22 7.09 27.46
N ILE A 141 6.27 7.86 27.21
CA ILE A 141 7.28 8.26 28.19
C ILE A 141 7.58 9.76 27.99
N PRO A 142 6.76 10.68 28.53
CA PRO A 142 6.82 12.11 28.21
C PRO A 142 8.15 12.81 28.44
N LYS A 143 9.00 12.28 29.34
CA LYS A 143 10.33 12.84 29.64
C LYS A 143 11.46 12.29 28.75
N VAL A 144 11.14 11.46 27.75
CA VAL A 144 12.11 10.90 26.80
C VAL A 144 11.76 11.38 25.39
N ALA A 145 12.67 12.12 24.75
CA ALA A 145 12.45 12.59 23.38
C ALA A 145 12.37 11.42 22.38
N ILE A 146 11.55 11.54 21.33
CA ILE A 146 11.43 10.49 20.30
C ILE A 146 12.78 10.22 19.64
N LYS A 147 13.63 11.24 19.48
CA LYS A 147 15.01 11.08 19.00
C LYS A 147 15.83 10.12 19.87
N ASP A 148 15.69 10.17 21.19
CA ASP A 148 16.39 9.26 22.10
C ASP A 148 15.86 7.83 21.99
N VAL A 149 14.55 7.68 21.83
CA VAL A 149 13.90 6.38 21.55
C VAL A 149 14.48 5.79 20.25
N TYR A 150 14.50 6.59 19.18
CA TYR A 150 15.07 6.17 17.90
C TYR A 150 16.52 5.72 18.05
N ASN A 151 17.37 6.55 18.67
CA ASN A 151 18.79 6.26 18.83
C ASN A 151 19.03 4.96 19.60
N HIS A 152 18.21 4.69 20.63
CA HIS A 152 18.29 3.45 21.39
C HIS A 152 17.95 2.23 20.52
N PHE A 153 16.82 2.27 19.82
CA PHE A 153 16.32 1.14 19.03
C PHE A 153 16.98 1.01 17.64
N GLU A 154 17.78 1.99 17.22
CA GLU A 154 18.57 1.94 15.98
C GLU A 154 19.52 0.73 15.95
N THR A 155 19.90 0.20 17.11
CA THR A 155 20.66 -1.05 17.20
C THR A 155 19.99 -2.22 16.47
N LEU A 156 18.66 -2.26 16.38
CA LEU A 156 17.90 -3.32 15.69
C LEU A 156 17.99 -3.24 14.16
N ILE A 157 18.33 -2.09 13.61
CA ILE A 157 18.58 -1.91 12.17
C ILE A 157 20.08 -1.93 11.82
N LYS A 158 20.96 -1.92 12.83
CA LYS A 158 22.42 -1.94 12.68
C LYS A 158 23.07 -3.27 13.05
N THR A 159 22.41 -4.07 13.88
CA THR A 159 22.92 -5.38 14.33
C THR A 159 22.30 -6.50 13.52
N THR A 160 23.11 -7.49 13.14
CA THR A 160 22.66 -8.67 12.40
C THR A 160 22.53 -9.90 13.31
N ASN A 161 21.73 -10.88 12.85
CA ASN A 161 21.71 -12.23 13.42
C ASN A 161 22.92 -13.07 12.93
N LYS A 162 22.96 -14.34 13.31
CA LYS A 162 24.00 -15.30 12.86
C LYS A 162 24.01 -15.54 11.34
N ASN A 163 22.93 -15.17 10.64
CA ASN A 163 22.78 -15.30 9.19
C ASN A 163 23.10 -13.99 8.45
N ASN A 164 23.68 -12.98 9.13
CA ASN A 164 23.95 -11.64 8.57
C ASN A 164 22.70 -10.86 8.13
N GLU A 165 21.55 -11.13 8.72
CA GLU A 165 20.30 -10.40 8.47
C GLU A 165 20.02 -9.42 9.61
N PHE A 166 19.68 -8.16 9.29
CA PHE A 166 19.25 -7.17 10.27
C PHE A 166 17.91 -7.55 10.91
N TYR A 167 17.73 -7.24 12.20
CA TYR A 167 16.49 -7.57 12.92
C TYR A 167 15.29 -6.79 12.40
N LEU A 168 15.47 -5.49 12.10
CA LEU A 168 14.44 -4.64 11.52
C LEU A 168 14.97 -3.91 10.29
N THR A 169 14.06 -3.52 9.40
CA THR A 169 14.29 -2.47 8.41
C THR A 169 14.10 -1.09 9.02
N ASN A 170 14.64 -0.04 8.39
CA ASN A 170 14.37 1.35 8.77
C ASN A 170 12.86 1.63 8.89
N LYS A 171 12.08 1.16 7.94
CA LYS A 171 10.62 1.35 7.92
C LYS A 171 9.94 0.71 9.13
N GLN A 172 10.30 -0.52 9.48
CA GLN A 172 9.74 -1.20 10.66
C GLN A 172 10.08 -0.47 11.96
N LEU A 173 11.30 0.08 12.08
CA LEU A 173 11.69 0.89 13.24
C LEU A 173 10.83 2.15 13.36
N LEU A 174 10.60 2.88 12.27
CA LEU A 174 9.78 4.10 12.27
C LEU A 174 8.31 3.80 12.61
N ILE A 175 7.75 2.72 12.05
CA ILE A 175 6.39 2.25 12.38
C ILE A 175 6.30 1.90 13.85
N PHE A 176 7.25 1.13 14.38
CA PHE A 176 7.30 0.77 15.79
C PHE A 176 7.29 2.00 16.69
N ILE A 177 8.17 2.99 16.41
CA ILE A 177 8.27 4.20 17.22
C ILE A 177 6.97 4.99 17.17
N LYS A 178 6.43 5.23 15.97
CA LYS A 178 5.20 6.01 15.80
C LYS A 178 4.03 5.36 16.54
N THR A 179 3.74 4.11 16.21
CA THR A 179 2.57 3.39 16.73
C THR A 179 2.64 3.20 18.24
N THR A 180 3.83 2.93 18.78
CA THR A 180 4.01 2.62 20.21
C THR A 180 4.17 3.86 21.09
N PHE A 181 5.01 4.83 20.68
CA PHE A 181 5.39 5.95 21.56
C PHE A 181 4.57 7.22 21.33
N ILE A 182 3.99 7.39 20.14
CA ILE A 182 3.25 8.61 19.78
C ILE A 182 1.76 8.33 19.70
N ASP A 183 1.36 7.28 18.99
CA ASP A 183 -0.05 6.98 18.76
C ASP A 183 -0.66 6.14 19.90
N LEU A 184 0.18 5.43 20.68
CA LEU A 184 -0.22 4.49 21.75
C LEU A 184 -1.10 3.33 21.26
N GLU A 185 -0.94 2.97 20.00
CA GLU A 185 -1.63 1.85 19.34
C GLU A 185 -0.58 0.94 18.68
N PRO A 186 0.18 0.14 19.46
CA PRO A 186 1.24 -0.70 18.91
C PRO A 186 0.72 -1.61 17.80
N GLN A 187 1.38 -1.57 16.65
CA GLN A 187 1.11 -2.48 15.55
C GLN A 187 2.06 -3.67 15.63
N ILE A 188 1.52 -4.89 15.79
CA ILE A 188 2.33 -6.11 15.84
C ILE A 188 3.02 -6.34 14.49
N GLN A 189 4.34 -6.57 14.52
CA GLN A 189 5.18 -6.74 13.33
C GLN A 189 6.04 -8.00 13.44
N ASP A 190 6.31 -8.63 12.30
CA ASP A 190 7.35 -9.65 12.18
C ASP A 190 8.74 -9.02 12.09
N PHE A 191 9.75 -9.73 12.60
CA PHE A 191 11.16 -9.35 12.37
C PHE A 191 11.54 -9.55 10.90
N ASN A 192 12.48 -8.74 10.42
CA ASN A 192 13.01 -8.84 9.07
C ASN A 192 13.86 -10.11 8.87
N CYS A 193 14.51 -10.61 9.92
CA CYS A 193 15.37 -11.78 9.85
C CYS A 193 14.66 -13.08 10.26
N LYS A 194 15.16 -14.21 9.73
CA LYS A 194 14.71 -15.54 10.15
C LYS A 194 15.52 -16.01 11.37
N GLY A 195 14.85 -16.69 12.31
CA GLY A 195 15.52 -17.32 13.46
C GLY A 195 16.22 -16.33 14.41
N PHE A 196 15.56 -15.20 14.72
CA PHE A 196 16.10 -14.23 15.67
C PHE A 196 16.23 -14.84 17.08
N ILE A 197 17.24 -14.39 17.82
CA ILE A 197 17.48 -14.84 19.19
C ILE A 197 16.72 -13.90 20.13
N LYS A 198 15.62 -14.40 20.73
CA LYS A 198 14.79 -13.62 21.66
C LYS A 198 15.60 -12.88 22.74
N LYS A 199 16.63 -13.53 23.28
CA LYS A 199 17.52 -12.94 24.31
C LYS A 199 18.12 -11.61 23.87
N ASN A 200 18.57 -11.50 22.62
CA ASN A 200 19.19 -10.28 22.11
C ASN A 200 18.18 -9.14 22.05
N ILE A 201 16.96 -9.44 21.61
CA ILE A 201 15.87 -8.47 21.57
C ILE A 201 15.49 -8.06 22.99
N ARG A 202 15.21 -9.02 23.88
CA ARG A 202 14.88 -8.72 25.29
C ARG A 202 15.91 -7.82 25.94
N LYS A 203 17.20 -8.07 25.70
CA LYS A 203 18.28 -7.20 26.20
C LYS A 203 18.13 -5.76 25.73
N VAL A 204 17.86 -5.50 24.44
CA VAL A 204 17.65 -4.13 23.92
C VAL A 204 16.52 -3.42 24.66
N PHE A 205 15.37 -4.09 24.85
CA PHE A 205 14.23 -3.50 25.56
C PHE A 205 14.49 -3.35 27.07
N PHE A 206 15.23 -4.28 27.68
CA PHE A 206 15.62 -4.19 29.08
C PHE A 206 16.61 -3.04 29.34
N ASP A 207 17.56 -2.83 28.43
CA ASP A 207 18.49 -1.71 28.47
C ASP A 207 17.72 -0.38 28.32
N PHE A 208 16.69 -0.35 27.46
CA PHE A 208 15.80 0.81 27.34
C PHE A 208 15.08 1.13 28.66
N TYR A 209 14.55 0.09 29.32
CA TYR A 209 13.97 0.19 30.66
C TYR A 209 14.96 0.77 31.66
N PHE A 210 16.17 0.23 31.71
CA PHE A 210 17.18 0.67 32.66
C PHE A 210 17.54 2.15 32.48
N ASN A 211 17.64 2.60 31.23
CA ASN A 211 17.98 3.98 30.87
C ASN A 211 16.83 4.98 31.10
N SER A 212 15.58 4.50 31.08
CA SER A 212 14.40 5.36 31.06
C SER A 212 13.60 5.34 32.37
N LYS A 213 13.76 4.33 33.23
CA LYS A 213 12.97 4.17 34.47
C LYS A 213 12.98 5.39 35.39
N ASN A 214 14.10 6.11 35.49
CA ASN A 214 14.21 7.31 36.34
C ASN A 214 13.50 8.55 35.75
N LYS A 215 13.12 8.48 34.47
CA LYS A 215 12.38 9.52 33.76
C LYS A 215 10.86 9.30 33.82
N GLU A 216 10.40 8.18 34.38
CA GLU A 216 8.99 7.86 34.55
C GLU A 216 8.41 8.51 35.81
N SER A 217 7.20 9.06 35.71
CA SER A 217 6.47 9.61 36.86
C SER A 217 5.90 8.53 37.78
N ASN A 218 5.43 7.42 37.20
CA ASN A 218 4.90 6.27 37.93
C ASN A 218 5.95 5.15 37.97
N GLN A 219 6.38 4.76 39.17
CA GLN A 219 7.39 3.71 39.36
C GLN A 219 6.78 2.31 39.50
N THR A 220 5.46 2.21 39.66
CA THR A 220 4.77 0.93 39.83
C THR A 220 4.72 0.17 38.51
N SER A 221 5.07 -1.12 38.53
CA SER A 221 5.00 -2.02 37.37
C SER A 221 5.79 -1.57 36.13
N LEU A 222 6.82 -0.73 36.30
CA LEU A 222 7.61 -0.22 35.16
C LEU A 222 8.25 -1.33 34.34
N LYS A 223 8.86 -2.34 34.98
CA LYS A 223 9.44 -3.46 34.23
C LYS A 223 8.40 -4.12 33.31
N ARG A 224 7.15 -4.25 33.77
CA ARG A 224 6.05 -4.81 32.98
C ARG A 224 5.65 -3.90 31.83
N LYS A 225 5.57 -2.57 32.04
CA LYS A 225 5.33 -1.60 30.97
C LYS A 225 6.33 -1.76 29.81
N TYR A 226 7.62 -1.87 30.11
CA TYR A 226 8.66 -1.99 29.07
C TYR A 226 8.70 -3.36 28.40
N PHE A 227 8.32 -4.42 29.13
CA PHE A 227 8.07 -5.71 28.51
C PHE A 227 6.88 -5.65 27.53
N ASN A 228 5.77 -5.01 27.92
CA ASN A 228 4.59 -4.87 27.06
C ASN A 228 4.92 -4.10 25.78
N ILE A 229 5.77 -3.07 25.83
CA ILE A 229 6.26 -2.37 24.63
C ILE A 229 6.84 -3.35 23.59
N MET A 230 7.60 -4.36 24.03
CA MET A 230 8.16 -5.39 23.15
C MET A 230 7.09 -6.38 22.71
N ASN A 231 6.31 -6.89 23.66
CA ASN A 231 5.30 -7.94 23.46
C ASN A 231 4.18 -7.50 22.52
N ASP A 232 3.76 -6.25 22.61
CA ASP A 232 2.62 -5.71 21.86
C ASP A 232 3.04 -5.24 20.46
N ALA A 233 4.33 -4.97 20.25
CA ALA A 233 4.86 -4.49 18.97
C ALA A 233 5.46 -5.59 18.08
N PHE A 234 5.85 -6.75 18.62
CA PHE A 234 6.58 -7.76 17.86
C PHE A 234 6.06 -9.17 18.06
N ASN A 235 5.91 -9.90 16.96
CA ASN A 235 5.57 -11.31 16.98
C ASN A 235 6.68 -12.15 17.62
N GLY A 236 6.26 -13.24 18.26
CA GLY A 236 7.17 -14.22 18.85
C GLY A 236 7.51 -13.99 20.32
N PHE A 237 6.91 -13.02 21.00
CA PHE A 237 6.98 -12.87 22.47
C PHE A 237 5.65 -13.25 23.11
N ASN A 238 5.69 -13.70 24.36
CA ASN A 238 4.50 -13.99 25.17
C ASN A 238 4.80 -13.83 26.66
N GLU A 239 3.80 -14.04 27.52
CA GLU A 239 3.92 -13.90 28.99
C GLU A 239 5.08 -14.69 29.61
N ASN A 240 5.44 -15.86 29.07
CA ASN A 240 6.57 -16.63 29.60
C ASN A 240 7.91 -15.92 29.35
N ASP A 241 8.00 -15.04 28.36
CA ASP A 241 9.18 -14.22 28.11
C ASP A 241 9.35 -13.09 29.16
N TYR A 242 8.33 -12.76 29.95
CA TYR A 242 8.42 -11.73 30.99
C TYR A 242 9.39 -12.12 32.11
N THR A 243 9.38 -13.40 32.52
CA THR A 243 10.29 -13.91 33.56
C THR A 243 11.76 -13.83 33.13
N ASP A 244 12.00 -13.90 31.83
CA ASP A 244 13.33 -13.84 31.22
C ASP A 244 13.65 -12.46 30.64
N PHE A 245 12.83 -11.45 30.92
CA PHE A 245 13.06 -10.09 30.42
C PHE A 245 14.38 -9.48 30.91
N ALA A 246 14.87 -9.92 32.07
CA ALA A 246 16.13 -9.45 32.66
C ALA A 246 17.31 -10.45 32.51
N LYS A 247 17.12 -11.56 31.78
CA LYS A 247 18.11 -12.66 31.65
C LYS A 247 18.65 -12.81 30.23
#